data_AF-A0A285PT14-F1
#
_entry.id   AF-A0A285PT14-F1
#
_cell.length_a   1.000
_cell.length_b   1.000
_cell.length_c   1.000
_cell.angle_alpha   90.00
_cell.angle_beta   90.00
_cell.angle_gamma   90.00
#
_symmetry.space_group_name_H-M   'P 1'
#
loop_
_entity.id
_entity.type
_entity.pdbx_description
1 polymer ?
#
loop_
_entity_poly.entity_id
_entity_poly.type
_entity_poly.pdbx_seq_one_letter_code
_entity_poly.pdbx_strand_id
1 'polypeptide(L)'
;MRKIPKLMNEYQFEQFMQPVLKEIYLMQSAGVSPMEQTAYLARCVFGAQTGREDEEVVFTTSQLKRIFFLAGEDTVKKRAG
;
A
#
# COMPACT_ATOMS: atom_id res chain seq x y z
N MET A 1 -14.87 4.79 -21.37
CA MET A 1 -15.38 3.46 -20.96
C MET A 1 -15.20 3.33 -19.45
N ARG A 2 -16.19 2.79 -18.73
CA ARG A 2 -16.07 2.51 -17.29
C ARG A 2 -15.26 1.23 -17.12
N LYS A 3 -14.23 1.26 -16.26
CA LYS A 3 -13.40 0.08 -15.96
C LYS A 3 -14.19 -0.94 -15.13
N ILE A 4 -13.79 -2.21 -15.24
CA ILE A 4 -14.36 -3.33 -14.49
C ILE A 4 -13.62 -3.42 -13.16
N PRO A 5 -14.31 -3.27 -12.01
CA PRO A 5 -13.66 -3.38 -10.71
C PRO A 5 -13.27 -4.83 -10.44
N LYS A 6 -12.02 -5.04 -10.02
CA LYS A 6 -11.47 -6.33 -9.63
C LYS A 6 -10.98 -6.30 -8.20
N LEU A 7 -11.64 -7.10 -7.36
CA LEU A 7 -11.17 -7.35 -6.00
C LEU A 7 -9.94 -8.27 -6.04
N MET A 8 -8.90 -7.88 -5.32
CA MET A 8 -7.77 -8.75 -5.04
C MET A 8 -8.17 -9.78 -3.98
N ASN A 9 -7.92 -11.05 -4.26
CA ASN A 9 -7.93 -12.06 -3.21
C ASN A 9 -6.74 -11.86 -2.24
N GLU A 10 -6.71 -12.60 -1.14
CA GLU A 10 -5.66 -12.44 -0.11
C GLU A 10 -4.25 -12.66 -0.67
N TYR A 11 -4.05 -13.68 -1.50
CA TYR A 11 -2.77 -13.96 -2.12
C TYR A 11 -2.29 -12.81 -3.02
N GLN A 12 -3.16 -12.29 -3.89
CA GLN A 12 -2.87 -11.15 -4.76
C GLN A 12 -2.57 -9.88 -3.96
N PHE A 13 -3.31 -9.66 -2.87
CA PHE A 13 -3.08 -8.54 -1.98
C PHE A 13 -1.72 -8.64 -1.28
N GLU A 14 -1.32 -9.83 -0.84
CA GLU A 14 0.00 -10.03 -0.23
C GLU A 14 1.14 -9.85 -1.23
N GLN A 15 0.98 -10.35 -2.46
CA GLN A 15 1.92 -10.10 -3.54
C GLN A 15 2.06 -8.60 -3.86
N PHE A 16 0.97 -7.85 -3.81
CA PHE A 16 0.99 -6.40 -3.96
C PHE A 16 1.72 -5.71 -2.79
N MET A 17 1.44 -6.12 -1.55
CA MET A 17 1.96 -5.45 -0.35
C MET A 17 3.44 -5.71 -0.08
N GLN A 18 3.96 -6.91 -0.35
CA GLN A 18 5.36 -7.25 -0.05
C GLN A 18 6.40 -6.25 -0.62
N PRO A 19 6.40 -5.92 -1.93
CA PRO A 19 7.35 -4.95 -2.47
C PRO A 19 7.11 -3.54 -1.93
N VAL A 20 5.86 -3.15 -1.69
CA VAL A 20 5.51 -1.82 -1.15
C VAL A 20 6.06 -1.65 0.27
N LEU A 21 5.89 -2.66 1.13
CA LEU A 21 6.41 -2.64 2.51
C LEU A 21 7.93 -2.65 2.54
N LYS A 22 8.57 -3.42 1.64
CA LYS A 22 10.03 -3.41 1.50
C LYS A 22 10.55 -2.00 1.19
N GLU A 23 9.92 -1.30 0.26
CA GLU A 23 10.33 0.06 -0.09
C GLU A 23 10.10 1.05 1.06
N ILE A 24 8.95 0.96 1.74
CA ILE A 24 8.69 1.79 2.93
C ILE A 24 9.74 1.56 4.01
N TYR A 25 10.16 0.32 4.25
CA TYR A 25 11.23 0.01 5.20
C TYR A 25 12.57 0.63 4.79
N LEU A 26 12.90 0.63 3.50
CA LEU A 26 14.10 1.28 2.98
C LEU A 26 14.03 2.80 3.17
N MET A 27 12.89 3.43 2.83
CA MET A 27 12.64 4.85 3.05
C MET A 27 12.78 5.23 4.54
N GLN A 28 12.23 4.42 5.44
CA GLN A 28 12.36 4.61 6.89
C GLN A 28 13.80 4.51 7.38
N SER A 29 14.57 3.57 6.83
CA SER A 29 15.99 3.37 7.18
C SER A 29 16.86 4.53 6.66
N ALA A 30 16.47 5.14 5.54
CA ALA A 30 17.10 6.33 4.98
C ALA A 30 16.66 7.65 5.65
N GLY A 31 15.76 7.60 6.65
CA GLY A 31 15.28 8.79 7.35
C GLY A 31 14.29 9.65 6.56
N VAL A 32 13.67 9.10 5.52
CA VAL A 32 12.64 9.78 4.73
C VAL A 32 11.46 10.14 5.62
N SER A 33 10.84 11.31 5.40
CA SER A 33 9.76 11.77 6.27
C SER A 33 8.54 10.85 6.22
N PRO A 34 7.77 10.71 7.31
CA PRO A 34 6.52 9.93 7.29
C PRO A 34 5.52 10.39 6.23
N MET A 35 5.49 11.69 5.91
CA MET A 35 4.60 12.24 4.89
C MET A 35 4.97 11.73 3.49
N GLU A 36 6.26 11.67 3.16
CA GLU A 36 6.74 11.14 1.89
C GLU A 36 6.53 9.62 1.77
N GLN A 37 6.72 8.87 2.86
CA GLN A 37 6.38 7.45 2.92
C GLN A 37 4.87 7.22 2.68
N THR A 38 4.03 8.04 3.30
CA THR A 38 2.56 7.98 3.13
C THR A 38 2.16 8.33 1.70
N ALA A 39 2.79 9.35 1.10
CA ALA A 39 2.56 9.73 -0.29
C ALA A 39 3.00 8.63 -1.28
N TYR A 40 4.11 7.94 -0.99
CA TYR A 40 4.52 6.76 -1.74
C TYR A 40 3.47 5.64 -1.65
N LEU A 41 3.01 5.30 -0.45
CA LEU A 41 1.98 4.29 -0.25
C LEU A 41 0.70 4.61 -1.01
N ALA A 42 0.22 5.85 -0.91
CA ALA A 42 -0.98 6.29 -1.61
C ALA A 42 -0.82 6.13 -3.13
N ARG A 43 0.35 6.49 -3.69
CA ARG A 43 0.63 6.28 -5.12
C ARG A 43 0.58 4.81 -5.51
N CYS A 44 1.13 3.91 -4.70
CA CYS A 44 1.06 2.47 -4.98
C CYS A 44 -0.38 1.95 -4.95
N VAL A 45 -1.18 2.36 -3.96
CA VAL A 45 -2.57 1.91 -3.79
C VAL A 45 -3.46 2.45 -4.91
N PHE A 46 -3.43 3.76 -5.17
CA PHE A 46 -4.27 4.37 -6.20
C PHE A 46 -3.77 4.11 -7.63
N GLY A 47 -2.51 3.70 -7.79
CA GLY A 47 -1.92 3.31 -9.07
C GLY A 47 -1.95 1.80 -9.35
N ALA A 48 -2.56 0.99 -8.49
CA ALA A 48 -2.55 -0.47 -8.63
C ALA A 48 -3.30 -0.93 -9.91
N GLN A 49 -2.74 -1.93 -10.61
CA GLN A 49 -3.27 -2.45 -11.87
C GLN A 49 -3.40 -3.97 -11.81
N THR A 50 -4.36 -4.54 -12.55
CA THR A 50 -4.62 -5.99 -12.59
C THR A 50 -3.95 -6.71 -13.78
N GLY A 51 -3.12 -6.01 -14.55
CA GLY A 51 -2.51 -6.52 -15.80
C GLY A 51 -3.46 -6.47 -17.01
N ARG A 52 -4.70 -6.02 -16.84
CA ARG A 52 -5.69 -5.81 -17.89
C ARG A 52 -6.10 -4.35 -17.96
N GLU A 53 -6.14 -3.77 -19.16
CA GLU A 53 -6.44 -2.34 -19.36
C GLU A 53 -7.89 -1.98 -19.03
N ASP A 54 -8.81 -2.93 -19.21
CA ASP A 54 -10.24 -2.78 -18.95
C ASP A 54 -10.61 -2.93 -17.47
N GLU A 55 -9.67 -3.32 -16.61
CA GLU A 55 -9.88 -3.56 -15.20
C GLU A 55 -9.24 -2.48 -14.31
N GLU A 56 -9.82 -2.28 -13.12
CA GLU A 56 -9.25 -1.47 -12.05
C GLU A 56 -9.18 -2.27 -10.75
N VAL A 57 -8.10 -2.11 -10.00
CA VAL A 57 -7.99 -2.74 -8.68
C VAL A 57 -8.91 -2.00 -7.72
N VAL A 58 -9.75 -2.76 -7.03
CA VAL A 58 -10.49 -2.27 -5.86
C VAL A 58 -10.03 -2.99 -4.62
N PHE A 59 -9.82 -2.22 -3.56
CA PHE A 59 -9.49 -2.73 -2.24
C PHE A 59 -10.74 -2.74 -1.36
N THR A 60 -10.93 -3.82 -0.62
CA THR A 60 -11.91 -3.85 0.46
C THR A 60 -11.52 -2.88 1.58
N THR A 61 -12.50 -2.46 2.38
CA THR A 61 -12.24 -1.67 3.59
C THR A 61 -11.24 -2.35 4.52
N SER A 62 -11.29 -3.69 4.65
CA SER A 62 -10.36 -4.46 5.47
C SER A 62 -8.92 -4.41 4.93
N GLN A 63 -8.74 -4.51 3.61
CA GLN A 63 -7.43 -4.36 2.97
C GLN A 63 -6.88 -2.95 3.13
N LEU A 64 -7.71 -1.92 2.96
CA LEU A 64 -7.32 -0.53 3.21
C LEU A 64 -6.90 -0.32 4.67
N LYS A 65 -7.66 -0.84 5.64
CA LYS A 65 -7.28 -0.79 7.06
C LYS A 65 -5.92 -1.44 7.30
N ARG A 66 -5.66 -2.62 6.71
CA ARG A 66 -4.39 -3.34 6.83
C ARG A 66 -3.23 -2.54 6.20
N ILE A 67 -3.46 -1.91 5.06
CA ILE A 67 -2.49 -1.00 4.41
C ILE A 67 -2.14 0.17 5.32
N PHE A 68 -3.13 0.91 5.81
CA PHE A 68 -2.90 2.09 6.66
C PHE A 68 -2.30 1.72 8.02
N PHE A 69 -2.70 0.59 8.60
CA PHE A 69 -2.14 0.08 9.86
C PHE A 69 -0.65 -0.24 9.72
N LEU A 70 -0.26 -0.98 8.67
CA LEU A 70 1.14 -1.34 8.45
C LEU A 70 2.01 -0.11 8.17
N ALA A 71 1.47 0.92 7.53
CA ALA A 71 2.17 2.18 7.34
C ALA A 71 2.30 3.01 8.63
N GLY A 72 1.31 2.90 9.53
CA GLY A 72 1.20 3.66 10.77
C GLY A 72 1.91 3.05 11.99
N GLU A 73 1.96 1.72 12.12
CA GLU A 73 2.56 1.07 13.30
C GLU A 73 4.07 1.36 13.42
N ASP A 74 4.80 1.42 12.31
CA ASP A 74 6.24 1.73 12.35
C ASP A 74 6.52 3.21 12.62
N THR A 75 5.57 4.10 12.34
CA THR A 75 5.68 5.51 12.70
C THR A 75 5.50 5.73 14.20
N VAL A 76 4.67 4.92 14.85
CA VAL A 76 4.38 5.01 16.29
C VAL A 76 5.46 4.33 17.15
N LYS A 77 5.97 3.16 16.72
CA LYS A 77 7.00 2.43 17.49
C LYS A 77 8.32 3.19 17.65
N LYS A 78 8.66 4.13 16.75
CA LYS A 78 9.87 4.98 16.87
C LYS A 78 9.74 6.19 17.81
N ARG A 79 8.55 6.51 18.33
CA ARG A 79 8.34 7.60 19.30
C ARG A 79 8.32 7.16 20.77
N ALA A 80 8.33 5.87 21.03
CA ALA A 80 8.30 5.30 22.39
C ALA A 80 9.69 4.94 22.95
N GLY A 81 10.76 5.45 22.34
CA GLY A 81 12.15 5.32 22.81
C GLY A 81 12.67 6.66 23.30
#